data_AF-A0A845XAG3-F1
#
_entry.id   AF-A0A845XAG3-F1
#
_cell.length_a   1.000
_cell.length_b   1.000
_cell.length_c   1.000
_cell.angle_alpha   90.00
_cell.angle_beta   90.00
_cell.angle_gamma   90.00
#
_symmetry.space_group_name_H-M   'P 1'
#
loop_
_entity.id
_entity.type
_entity.pdbx_description
1 polymer ?
#
loop_
_entity_poly.entity_id
_entity_poly.type
_entity_poly.pdbx_seq_one_letter_code
_entity_poly.pdbx_strand_id
1 'polypeptide(L)' 'MSQTLEYLTDPNGNPTAVVIPIDLWRQILPQEDTSLEAIAENIEDYCLRKAMDEAKLTPLLDRTQALKLLEDDED' A
#
# COMPACT_ATOMS: atom_id res chain seq x y z
N MET A 1 6.09 -2.82 15.84
CA MET A 1 7.13 -1.93 15.31
C MET A 1 6.55 -1.26 14.08
N SER A 2 6.14 0.01 14.17
CA SER A 2 5.69 0.77 12.98
C SER A 2 6.89 0.96 12.05
N GLN A 3 6.88 0.34 10.87
CA GLN A 3 7.88 0.66 9.85
C GLN A 3 7.51 2.02 9.27
N THR A 4 8.16 3.07 9.76
CA THR A 4 8.04 4.43 9.23
C THR A 4 8.60 4.44 7.81
N LEU A 5 7.84 4.88 6.82
CA LEU A 5 8.34 5.08 5.46
C LEU A 5 9.44 6.14 5.49
N GLU A 6 10.63 5.80 5.01
CA GLU A 6 11.75 6.72 4.90
C GLU A 6 11.85 7.24 3.46
N TYR A 7 12.27 8.49 3.30
CA TYR A 7 12.34 9.17 2.01
C TYR A 7 13.74 9.71 1.77
N LEU A 8 14.23 9.54 0.54
CA LEU A 8 15.42 10.25 0.06
C LEU A 8 14.98 11.62 -0.45
N THR A 9 15.68 12.67 -0.02
CA THR A 9 15.36 14.05 -0.41
C THR A 9 16.47 14.66 -1.25
N ASP A 10 16.09 15.58 -2.15
CA ASP A 10 17.03 16.45 -2.84
C ASP A 10 17.69 17.46 -1.85
N PRO A 11 18.68 18.25 -2.29
CA PRO A 11 19.29 19.29 -1.44
C PRO A 11 18.34 20.40 -0.98
N ASN A 12 17.17 20.54 -1.61
CA ASN A 12 16.14 21.50 -1.24
C ASN A 12 15.11 20.91 -0.24
N GLY A 13 15.26 19.63 0.12
CA GLY A 13 14.36 18.92 1.02
C GLY A 13 13.14 18.28 0.35
N ASN A 14 13.05 18.27 -0.98
CA ASN A 14 11.94 17.65 -1.69
C ASN A 14 12.17 16.12 -1.77
N PRO A 15 11.17 15.29 -1.41
CA PRO A 15 11.26 13.84 -1.60
C PRO A 15 11.44 13.46 -3.07
N THR A 16 12.41 12.60 -3.34
CA THR A 16 12.74 12.08 -4.69
C THR A 16 12.56 10.58 -4.82
N ALA A 17 12.68 9.84 -3.71
CA ALA A 17 12.44 8.40 -3.67
C ALA A 17 12.00 7.95 -2.28
N VAL A 18 11.41 6.76 -2.20
CA VAL A 18 11.05 6.06 -0.96
C VAL A 18 12.03 4.91 -0.71
N VAL A 19 12.40 4.71 0.55
CA VAL A 19 13.23 3.58 0.98
C VAL A 19 12.30 2.47 1.48
N ILE A 20 12.36 1.32 0.79
CA ILE A 20 11.59 0.13 1.15
C ILE A 20 12.56 -0.88 1.79
N PRO A 21 12.29 -1.37 3.02
CA PRO A 21 13.11 -2.40 3.65
C PRO A 21 13.23 -3.65 2.76
N ILE A 22 14.41 -4.26 2.70
CA ILE A 22 14.68 -5.36 1.76
C ILE A 22 13.75 -6.57 1.97
N ASP A 23 13.37 -6.86 3.21
CA ASP A 23 12.45 -7.97 3.51
C ASP A 23 11.03 -7.71 3.00
N LEU A 24 10.62 -6.44 2.93
CA LEU A 24 9.36 -6.02 2.34
C LEU A 24 9.46 -6.05 0.80
N TRP A 25 10.55 -5.51 0.25
CA TRP A 25 10.80 -5.52 -1.19
C TRP A 25 10.76 -6.94 -1.79
N ARG A 26 11.33 -7.92 -1.09
CA ARG A 26 11.32 -9.33 -1.50
C ARG A 26 9.95 -9.99 -1.48
N GLN A 27 9.01 -9.48 -0.69
CA GLN A 27 7.62 -9.95 -0.69
C GLN A 27 6.82 -9.33 -1.83
N ILE A 28 7.24 -8.15 -2.27
CA ILE A 28 6.58 -7.40 -3.34
C ILE A 28 7.07 -7.91 -4.70
N LEU A 29 8.38 -8.07 -4.93
CA LEU A 29 8.91 -8.38 -6.26
C LEU A 29 9.57 -9.75 -6.41
N PRO A 30 9.45 -10.37 -7.60
CA PRO A 30 10.25 -11.54 -7.97
C PRO A 30 11.75 -11.19 -8.07
N GLN A 31 12.62 -12.14 -7.72
CA GLN A 31 14.09 -11.97 -7.64
C GLN A 31 14.80 -11.88 -9.02
N GLU A 32 14.07 -11.93 -10.13
CA GLU A 32 14.62 -11.99 -11.50
C GLU A 32 14.38 -10.68 -12.27
N ASP A 33 15.14 -10.48 -13.36
CA ASP A 33 14.95 -9.34 -14.27
C ASP A 33 13.52 -9.31 -14.80
N THR A 34 12.71 -8.40 -14.26
CA THR A 34 11.29 -8.25 -14.57
C THR A 34 11.01 -6.85 -15.11
N SER A 35 9.97 -6.69 -15.94
CA SER A 35 9.65 -5.40 -16.55
C SER A 35 9.04 -4.44 -15.53
N LEU A 36 9.07 -3.12 -15.81
CA LEU A 36 8.46 -2.12 -14.94
C LEU A 36 6.95 -2.33 -14.75
N GLU A 37 6.26 -2.80 -15.79
CA GLU A 37 4.83 -3.11 -15.74
C GLU A 37 4.57 -4.28 -14.78
N ALA A 38 5.38 -5.34 -14.84
CA ALA A 38 5.29 -6.46 -13.91
C ALA A 38 5.61 -6.02 -12.46
N ILE A 39 6.52 -5.07 -12.28
CA ILE A 39 6.79 -4.46 -10.96
C ILE A 39 5.55 -3.74 -10.44
N ALA A 40 4.88 -2.93 -11.27
CA ALA A 40 3.69 -2.18 -10.90
C ALA A 40 2.54 -3.10 -10.49
N GLU A 41 2.22 -4.11 -11.31
CA GLU A 41 1.17 -5.09 -11.00
C GLU A 41 1.44 -5.81 -9.67
N ASN A 42 2.68 -6.23 -9.42
CA ASN A 42 3.03 -6.90 -8.18
C ASN A 42 2.90 -5.99 -6.94
N ILE A 43 3.21 -4.69 -7.07
CA ILE A 43 2.99 -3.70 -6.01
C ILE A 43 1.49 -3.55 -5.73
N GLU A 44 0.67 -3.42 -6.78
CA GLU A 44 -0.79 -3.31 -6.64
C GLU A 44 -1.37 -4.54 -5.93
N ASP A 45 -0.99 -5.73 -6.38
CA ASP A 45 -1.41 -7.01 -5.80
C ASP A 45 -1.03 -7.12 -4.33
N TYR A 46 0.20 -6.75 -3.97
CA TYR A 46 0.67 -6.75 -2.58
C TYR A 46 -0.16 -5.78 -1.72
N CYS A 47 -0.38 -4.56 -2.20
CA CYS A 47 -1.14 -3.54 -1.48
C CYS A 47 -2.59 -3.98 -1.27
N LEU A 48 -3.22 -4.54 -2.30
CA LEU A 48 -4.59 -5.03 -2.22
C LEU A 48 -4.73 -6.17 -1.21
N ARG A 49 -3.85 -7.18 -1.27
CA ARG A 49 -3.86 -8.31 -0.33
C ARG A 49 -3.68 -7.84 1.10
N LYS A 50 -2.75 -6.91 1.33
CA LYS A 50 -2.52 -6.32 2.65
C LYS A 50 -3.75 -5.57 3.14
N ALA A 51 -4.38 -4.74 2.30
CA ALA A 51 -5.60 -4.03 2.65
C ALA A 51 -6.74 -5.00 3.02
N MET A 52 -6.88 -6.10 2.28
CA MET A 52 -7.85 -7.17 2.60
C MET A 52 -7.53 -7.86 3.93
N ASP A 53 -6.26 -8.14 4.21
CA ASP A 53 -5.84 -8.74 5.49
C ASP A 53 -6.09 -7.82 6.68
N GLU A 54 -5.80 -6.52 6.53
CA GLU A 54 -6.10 -5.51 7.54
C GLU A 54 -7.62 -5.35 7.75
N ALA A 55 -8.41 -5.40 6.68
CA ALA A 55 -9.87 -5.34 6.74
C ALA A 55 -10.49 -6.55 7.45
N LYS A 56 -9.82 -7.71 7.54
CA LYS A 56 -10.33 -8.84 8.35
C LYS A 56 -10.46 -8.50 9.83
N LEU A 57 -9.72 -7.49 10.31
CA LEU A 57 -9.77 -7.02 11.70
C LEU A 57 -10.93 -6.05 11.94
N THR A 58 -11.62 -5.60 10.89
CA THR A 58 -12.75 -4.68 11.01
C THR A 58 -14.08 -5.45 10.99
N PRO A 59 -15.09 -5.03 11.79
CA PRO A 59 -16.43 -5.62 11.71
C PRO A 59 -17.06 -5.39 10.34
N LEU A 60 -17.80 -6.38 9.84
CA LEU A 60 -18.62 -6.20 8.64
C LEU A 60 -19.75 -5.22 8.93
N LEU A 61 -19.89 -4.23 8.05
CA LEU A 61 -21.00 -3.28 8.10
C LEU A 61 -22.27 -3.92 7.55
N ASP A 62 -23.39 -3.64 8.19
CA ASP A 62 -24.69 -3.91 7.57
C ASP A 62 -24.97 -2.94 6.41
N ARG A 63 -26.00 -3.23 5.63
CA ARG A 63 -26.35 -2.42 4.45
C ARG A 63 -26.57 -0.94 4.79
N THR A 64 -27.20 -0.63 5.92
CA THR A 64 -27.50 0.76 6.31
C THR A 64 -26.22 1.49 6.69
N GLN A 65 -25.37 0.83 7.47
CA GLN A 65 -24.06 1.36 7.87
C GLN A 65 -23.14 1.58 6.67
N ALA A 66 -23.12 0.63 5.72
CA ALA A 66 -22.33 0.74 4.50
C ALA A 66 -22.81 1.89 3.60
N LEU A 67 -24.14 2.07 3.45
CA LEU A 67 -24.69 3.20 2.68
C LEU A 67 -24.32 4.54 3.31
N LYS A 68 -24.43 4.65 4.63
CA LYS A 68 -24.05 5.88 5.33
C LYS A 68 -22.56 6.20 5.16
N LEU A 69 -21.68 5.20 5.24
CA LEU A 69 -20.24 5.39 5.04
C LEU A 69 -19.94 5.98 3.64
N LEU A 70 -20.62 5.48 2.60
CA LEU A 70 -20.44 5.97 1.23
C LEU A 70 -20.96 7.41 1.05
N GLU A 71 -22.03 7.77 1.74
CA GLU A 71 -22.56 9.14 1.74
C GLU A 71 -21.60 10.12 2.46
N ASP A 72 -20.98 9.68 3.56
CA ASP A 72 -20.03 10.50 4.34
C ASP A 72 -18.68 10.72 3.60
N ASP A 73 -18.32 9.86 2.63
CA ASP A 73 -17.09 9.98 1.82
C ASP A 73 -17.23 10.93 0.61
N GLU A 74 -18.44 11.40 0.28
CA GLU A 74 -18.73 12.30 -0.86
C GLU A 74 -18.69 13.81 -0.52
N ASP A 75 -18.49 14.19 0.76
CA ASP A 75 -18.41 15.57 1.28
C ASP A 75 -16.97 16.04 1.59
#